data_AF-A0A814PHW6-F1
#
_entry.id   AF-A0A814PHW6-F1
#
_cell.length_a   1.000
_cell.length_b   1.000
_cell.length_c   1.000
_cell.angle_alpha   90.00
_cell.angle_beta   90.00
_cell.angle_gamma   90.00
#
_symmetry.space_group_name_H-M   'P 1'
#
loop_
_entity.id
_entity.type
_entity.pdbx_description
1 polymer ?
#
loop_
_entity_poly.entity_id
_entity_poly.type
_entity_poly.pdbx_seq_one_letter_code
_entity_poly.pdbx_strand_id
1 'polypeptide(L)'
;MIQELARPVLEAARNIQFNLKLLDDKKNEFDAKPINQNDSVIPHVELIREPLQYPRTVCTNSTCVKYVKTREFDVIDYSTVCHDPYYLRNVKHDTINNPAIQSCEIMTLATKQCRKRKCPWNYHMHISYRTKQEVHYEVIKGQVGVDPGRELVKRMKALREEQETLIKISAVLIQFLKTNSITAFNDPFIDYMNYFVNEERLKHSMGANNQYVLNGLEKLKGLYLQKLQSPMNPSKKDISDLLETLYNLLFNGSSIKDQVNSIKNIQVKEIEKNEKLIYAHQQPEKDIIVTKLNALFSNSRN
;
A
#
# COMPACT_ATOMS: atom_id res chain seq x y z
N MET A 1 -1.35 -6.79 -11.72
CA MET A 1 -2.12 -7.53 -10.70
C MET A 1 -1.32 -7.94 -9.47
N ILE A 2 -0.45 -8.97 -9.48
CA ILE A 2 0.19 -9.43 -8.23
C ILE A 2 1.10 -8.35 -7.60
N GLN A 3 1.83 -7.57 -8.42
CA GLN A 3 2.63 -6.46 -7.91
C GLN A 3 1.80 -5.37 -7.21
N GLU A 4 0.54 -5.16 -7.63
CA GLU A 4 -0.36 -4.18 -7.02
C GLU A 4 -0.90 -4.66 -5.66
N LEU A 5 -0.73 -5.94 -5.31
CA LEU A 5 -1.14 -6.48 -4.01
C LEU A 5 -0.16 -6.10 -2.89
N ALA A 6 1.08 -5.76 -3.21
CA ALA A 6 2.12 -5.56 -2.22
C ALA A 6 1.73 -4.53 -1.15
N ARG A 7 1.26 -3.35 -1.57
CA ARG A 7 0.83 -2.31 -0.61
C ARG A 7 -0.44 -2.72 0.15
N PRO A 8 -1.56 -3.11 -0.48
CA PRO A 8 -2.75 -3.57 0.23
C PRO A 8 -2.49 -4.63 1.30
N VAL A 9 -1.74 -5.67 0.92
CA VAL A 9 -1.45 -6.81 1.79
C VAL A 9 -0.55 -6.39 2.96
N LEU A 10 0.45 -5.56 2.70
CA LEU A 10 1.38 -5.14 3.75
C LEU A 10 0.83 -4.02 4.64
N GLU A 11 -0.07 -3.17 4.12
CA GLU A 11 -0.86 -2.25 4.97
C GLU A 11 -1.75 -3.05 5.93
N ALA A 12 -2.42 -4.10 5.46
CA ALA A 12 -3.17 -5.01 6.33
C ALA A 12 -2.27 -5.71 7.37
N ALA A 13 -1.13 -6.25 6.95
CA ALA A 13 -0.19 -6.89 7.87
C ALA A 13 0.33 -5.93 8.95
N ARG A 14 0.59 -4.66 8.58
CA ARG A 14 0.94 -3.59 9.51
C ARG A 14 -0.23 -3.21 10.43
N ASN A 15 -1.46 -3.14 9.91
CA ASN A 15 -2.65 -2.89 10.73
C ASN A 15 -2.84 -3.95 11.82
N ILE A 16 -2.55 -5.21 11.49
CA ILE A 16 -2.57 -6.29 12.47
C ILE A 16 -1.56 -6.02 13.61
N GLN A 17 -0.36 -5.49 13.32
CA GLN A 17 0.60 -5.13 14.38
C GLN A 17 0.08 -4.04 15.32
N PHE A 18 -0.60 -3.03 14.77
CA PHE A 18 -1.24 -1.99 15.59
C PHE A 18 -2.36 -2.55 16.46
N ASN A 19 -3.23 -3.39 15.89
CA ASN A 19 -4.28 -4.08 16.65
C ASN A 19 -3.69 -4.98 17.75
N LEU A 20 -2.66 -5.76 17.44
CA LEU A 20 -1.99 -6.61 18.42
C LEU A 20 -1.39 -5.79 19.57
N LYS A 21 -0.82 -4.61 19.29
CA LYS A 21 -0.33 -3.70 20.34
C LYS A 21 -1.48 -3.21 21.24
N LEU A 22 -2.58 -2.74 20.66
CA LEU A 22 -3.73 -2.28 21.46
C LEU A 22 -4.33 -3.39 22.33
N LEU A 23 -4.43 -4.60 21.80
CA LEU A 23 -4.94 -5.75 22.55
C LEU A 23 -3.97 -6.19 23.66
N ASP A 24 -2.66 -6.12 23.42
CA ASP A 24 -1.64 -6.40 24.42
C ASP A 24 -1.67 -5.38 25.56
N ASP A 25 -1.74 -4.09 25.23
CA ASP A 25 -1.91 -3.01 26.22
C ASP A 25 -3.18 -3.21 27.04
N LYS A 26 -4.30 -3.51 26.38
CA LYS A 26 -5.57 -3.73 27.07
C LYS A 26 -5.54 -4.97 27.96
N LYS A 27 -4.86 -6.03 27.53
CA LYS A 27 -4.64 -7.22 28.35
C LYS A 27 -3.81 -6.89 29.59
N ASN A 28 -2.72 -6.13 29.44
CA ASN A 28 -1.89 -5.71 30.56
C ASN A 28 -2.67 -4.83 31.56
N GLU A 29 -3.60 -4.00 31.08
CA GLU A 29 -4.54 -3.24 31.94
C GLU A 29 -5.44 -4.17 32.77
N PHE A 30 -6.02 -5.21 32.16
CA PHE A 30 -6.87 -6.18 32.87
C PHE A 30 -6.10 -7.04 33.87
N ASP A 31 -4.86 -7.40 33.54
CA ASP A 31 -4.01 -8.17 34.44
C ASP A 31 -3.59 -7.33 35.66
N ALA A 32 -3.56 -5.99 35.54
CA ALA A 32 -3.14 -5.07 36.60
C ALA A 32 -4.27 -4.59 37.53
N LYS A 33 -5.55 -4.68 37.14
CA LYS A 33 -6.70 -4.15 37.92
C LYS A 33 -7.92 -5.08 37.84
N PRO A 34 -8.76 -5.16 38.90
CA PRO A 34 -10.04 -5.87 38.82
C PRO A 34 -10.91 -5.32 37.68
N ILE A 35 -11.41 -6.21 36.83
CA ILE A 35 -12.22 -5.88 35.65
C ILE A 35 -13.54 -5.23 36.11
N ASN A 36 -13.76 -3.97 35.73
CA ASN A 36 -15.02 -3.24 35.94
C ASN A 36 -15.97 -3.42 34.73
N GLN A 37 -17.24 -3.05 34.86
CA GLN A 37 -18.21 -3.15 33.75
C GLN A 37 -17.88 -2.31 32.50
N ASN A 38 -17.02 -1.29 32.63
CA ASN A 38 -16.49 -0.50 31.51
C ASN A 38 -15.31 -1.18 30.79
N ASP A 39 -14.77 -2.26 31.34
CA ASP A 39 -13.67 -3.04 30.75
C ASP A 39 -14.17 -4.07 29.73
N SER A 40 -15.48 -4.16 29.50
CA SER A 40 -16.07 -4.99 28.43
C SER A 40 -15.99 -4.32 27.05
N VAL A 41 -14.93 -3.55 26.77
CA VAL A 41 -14.70 -2.95 25.44
C VAL A 41 -13.36 -3.41 24.87
N ILE A 42 -13.38 -3.86 23.61
CA ILE A 42 -12.19 -4.26 22.86
C ILE A 42 -11.83 -3.14 21.90
N PRO A 43 -10.65 -2.52 22.03
CA PRO A 43 -10.18 -1.56 21.06
C PRO A 43 -9.72 -2.29 19.79
N HIS A 44 -9.98 -1.70 18.62
CA HIS A 44 -9.40 -2.13 17.36
C HIS A 44 -9.08 -0.93 16.47
N VAL A 45 -8.09 -1.11 15.59
CA VAL A 45 -7.67 -0.10 14.62
C VAL A 45 -8.25 -0.45 13.26
N GLU A 46 -9.00 0.49 12.70
CA GLU A 46 -9.43 0.46 11.31
C GLU A 46 -8.49 1.33 10.45
N LEU A 47 -8.15 0.83 9.26
CA LEU A 47 -7.45 1.63 8.24
C LEU A 47 -8.46 2.31 7.33
N ILE A 48 -8.65 3.60 7.53
CA ILE A 48 -9.50 4.44 6.67
C ILE A 48 -8.69 4.95 5.49
N ARG A 49 -9.27 4.87 4.29
CA ARG A 49 -8.63 5.31 3.05
C ARG A 49 -9.34 6.51 2.49
N GLU A 50 -8.59 7.58 2.32
CA GLU A 50 -9.09 8.81 1.74
C GLU A 50 -8.55 8.93 0.32
N PRO A 51 -9.38 8.69 -0.72
CA PRO A 51 -8.94 8.87 -2.09
C PRO A 51 -8.55 10.33 -2.33
N LEU A 52 -7.50 10.52 -3.10
CA LEU A 52 -7.10 11.85 -3.52
C LEU A 52 -7.90 12.27 -4.74
N GLN A 53 -8.23 13.56 -4.84
CA GLN A 53 -8.87 14.11 -6.03
C GLN A 53 -8.00 13.87 -7.28
N TYR A 54 -6.68 14.00 -7.13
CA TYR A 54 -5.70 13.67 -8.15
C TYR A 54 -4.50 12.93 -7.53
N PRO A 55 -3.91 11.96 -8.25
CA PRO A 55 -2.65 11.35 -7.85
C PRO A 55 -1.53 12.40 -7.72
N ARG A 56 -0.62 12.18 -6.78
CA ARG A 56 0.51 13.08 -6.53
C ARG A 56 1.76 12.34 -6.12
N THR A 57 2.91 12.95 -6.38
CA THR A 57 4.20 12.41 -5.97
C THR A 57 4.61 13.02 -4.63
N VAL A 58 4.76 12.17 -3.62
CA VAL A 58 5.26 12.54 -2.29
C VAL A 58 6.67 12.02 -2.09
N CYS A 59 7.38 12.57 -1.11
CA CYS A 59 8.69 12.08 -0.70
C CYS A 59 8.61 11.47 0.70
N THR A 60 9.20 10.28 0.84
CA THR A 60 9.24 9.49 2.08
C THR A 60 10.54 9.66 2.86
N ASN A 61 11.45 10.52 2.38
CA ASN A 61 12.67 10.85 3.09
C ASN A 61 12.35 11.60 4.40
N SER A 62 13.10 11.33 5.47
CA SER A 62 12.91 11.95 6.79
C SER A 62 12.94 13.47 6.76
N THR A 63 13.67 14.10 5.84
CA THR A 63 13.72 15.57 5.70
C THR A 63 12.50 16.17 5.00
N CYS A 64 11.66 15.33 4.40
CA CYS A 64 10.49 15.72 3.61
C CYS A 64 9.16 15.38 4.28
N VAL A 65 9.19 14.67 5.40
CA VAL A 65 7.98 14.27 6.11
C VAL A 65 7.87 14.99 7.44
N LYS A 66 6.65 15.07 7.97
CA LYS A 66 6.39 15.61 9.31
C LYS A 66 5.94 14.48 10.22
N TYR A 67 6.52 14.44 11.40
CA TYR A 67 6.02 13.61 12.48
C TYR A 67 4.85 14.32 13.15
N VAL A 68 3.71 13.64 13.23
CA VAL A 68 2.51 14.15 13.87
C VAL A 68 2.12 13.18 14.98
N LYS A 69 2.21 13.68 16.21
CA LYS A 69 1.73 12.97 17.38
C LYS A 69 0.20 13.07 17.42
N THR A 70 -0.47 11.93 17.40
CA THR A 70 -1.92 11.87 17.64
C THR A 70 -2.19 11.27 19.02
N ARG A 71 -3.46 11.18 19.41
CA ARG A 71 -3.85 10.59 20.69
C ARG A 71 -3.54 9.09 20.77
N GLU A 72 -3.59 8.39 19.62
CA GLU A 72 -3.62 6.93 19.56
C GLU A 72 -2.39 6.37 18.82
N PHE A 73 -2.02 6.98 17.69
CA PHE A 73 -0.83 6.56 16.92
C PHE A 73 -0.04 7.75 16.39
N ASP A 74 1.28 7.66 16.53
CA ASP A 74 2.16 8.60 15.86
C ASP A 74 2.17 8.32 14.36
N VAL A 75 1.92 9.36 13.55
CA VAL A 75 1.82 9.24 12.09
C VAL A 75 2.89 10.07 11.39
N ILE A 76 3.30 9.58 10.22
CA ILE A 76 4.14 10.34 9.30
C ILE A 76 3.22 11.03 8.28
N ASP A 77 3.19 12.35 8.33
CA ASP A 77 2.47 13.19 7.37
C ASP A 77 3.38 13.54 6.18
N TYR A 78 2.94 13.11 5.00
CA TYR A 78 3.55 13.40 3.71
C TYR A 78 3.16 14.80 3.19
N SER A 79 3.25 15.83 4.04
CA SER A 79 2.87 17.20 3.68
C SER A 79 3.77 17.82 2.60
N THR A 80 5.01 17.34 2.44
CA THR A 80 5.85 17.79 1.32
C THR A 80 5.45 17.07 0.04
N VAL A 81 4.47 17.66 -0.64
CA VAL A 81 4.08 17.24 -1.99
C VAL A 81 5.16 17.67 -2.97
N CYS A 82 5.83 16.70 -3.59
CA CYS A 82 6.91 16.97 -4.55
C CYS A 82 6.35 17.41 -5.90
N HIS A 83 5.22 16.84 -6.32
CA HIS A 83 4.55 17.21 -7.56
C HIS A 83 3.03 16.98 -7.48
N ASP A 84 2.21 17.99 -7.82
CA ASP A 84 0.73 17.96 -7.77
C ASP A 84 0.12 19.11 -8.61
N PRO A 85 -0.88 18.85 -9.48
CA PRO A 85 -1.30 17.54 -9.98
C PRO A 85 -0.26 16.98 -10.96
N TYR A 86 -0.27 15.66 -11.20
CA TYR A 86 0.58 15.12 -12.27
C TYR A 86 0.01 13.91 -12.96
N TYR A 87 0.25 13.86 -14.27
CA TYR A 87 -0.05 12.73 -15.14
C TYR A 87 1.27 12.10 -15.57
N LEU A 88 1.88 11.30 -14.69
CA LEU A 88 3.09 10.54 -15.03
C LEU A 88 2.64 9.42 -15.99
N ARG A 89 2.98 9.55 -17.28
CA ARG A 89 2.78 8.43 -18.21
C ARG A 89 3.66 7.26 -17.74
N ASN A 90 3.07 6.08 -17.64
CA ASN A 90 3.75 4.82 -17.30
C ASN A 90 4.29 4.70 -15.85
N VAL A 91 3.81 5.51 -14.90
CA VAL A 91 4.11 5.27 -13.48
C VAL A 91 2.92 4.58 -12.82
N LYS A 92 3.13 3.34 -12.37
CA LYS A 92 2.14 2.64 -11.56
C LYS A 92 1.92 3.38 -10.25
N HIS A 93 0.65 3.64 -9.94
CA HIS A 93 0.25 4.26 -8.68
C HIS A 93 0.57 3.34 -7.52
N ASP A 94 0.82 3.95 -6.37
CA ASP A 94 1.00 3.28 -5.10
C ASP A 94 2.10 2.20 -5.20
N THR A 95 3.20 2.56 -5.86
CA THR A 95 4.45 1.79 -5.91
C THR A 95 5.62 2.61 -5.39
N ILE A 96 6.54 1.95 -4.69
CA ILE A 96 7.82 2.51 -4.24
C ILE A 96 8.92 1.97 -5.16
N ASN A 97 10.07 2.65 -5.21
CA ASN A 97 11.22 2.24 -6.03
C ASN A 97 10.90 2.09 -7.52
N ASN A 98 9.91 2.84 -8.03
CA ASN A 98 9.55 2.81 -9.45
C ASN A 98 10.51 3.68 -10.29
N PRO A 99 11.36 3.08 -11.16
CA PRO A 99 12.35 3.85 -11.93
C PRO A 99 11.73 4.86 -12.90
N ALA A 100 10.46 4.69 -13.30
CA ALA A 100 9.78 5.65 -14.15
C ALA A 100 9.62 7.03 -13.49
N ILE A 101 9.76 7.13 -12.16
CA ILE A 101 9.83 8.41 -11.43
C ILE A 101 11.08 9.21 -11.83
N GLN A 102 12.17 8.56 -12.26
CA GLN A 102 13.39 9.25 -12.72
C GLN A 102 13.15 10.16 -13.93
N SER A 103 12.10 9.87 -14.70
CA SER A 103 11.67 10.65 -15.86
C SER A 103 10.66 11.74 -15.51
N CYS A 104 10.27 11.86 -14.24
CA CYS A 104 9.40 12.95 -13.79
C CYS A 104 10.13 14.29 -13.92
N GLU A 105 9.41 15.33 -14.33
CA GLU A 105 9.96 16.68 -14.47
C GLU A 105 10.58 17.22 -13.17
N ILE A 106 10.05 16.77 -12.01
CA ILE A 106 10.60 17.14 -10.71
C ILE A 106 11.97 16.52 -10.45
N MET A 107 12.39 15.52 -11.22
CA MET A 107 13.71 14.92 -11.11
C MET A 107 14.70 15.66 -12.01
N THR A 108 15.90 15.83 -11.47
CA THR A 108 17.05 16.30 -12.23
C THR A 108 17.57 15.17 -13.12
N LEU A 109 17.83 15.45 -14.39
CA LEU A 109 18.25 14.42 -15.36
C LEU A 109 19.61 13.82 -15.00
N ALA A 110 20.55 14.65 -14.51
CA ALA A 110 21.92 14.26 -14.21
C ALA A 110 22.05 13.45 -12.91
N THR A 111 21.48 13.93 -11.80
CA THR A 111 21.69 13.30 -10.48
C THR A 111 20.54 12.39 -10.05
N LYS A 112 19.42 12.37 -10.79
CA LYS A 112 18.19 11.65 -10.44
C LYS A 112 17.68 12.01 -9.03
N GLN A 113 17.89 13.26 -8.64
CA GLN A 113 17.41 13.83 -7.39
C GLN A 113 16.26 14.80 -7.65
N CYS A 114 15.34 14.93 -6.70
CA CYS A 114 14.23 15.86 -6.83
C CYS A 114 14.70 17.32 -6.76
N ARG A 115 14.10 18.19 -7.55
CA ARG A 115 14.45 19.61 -7.64
C ARG A 115 14.10 20.36 -6.35
N LYS A 116 13.09 19.92 -5.58
CA LYS A 116 12.64 20.58 -4.34
C LYS A 116 13.61 20.42 -3.18
N ARG A 117 14.00 19.18 -2.88
CA ARG A 117 14.75 18.84 -1.64
C ARG A 117 16.02 18.01 -1.90
N LYS A 118 16.36 17.76 -3.17
CA LYS A 118 17.51 16.95 -3.60
C LYS A 118 17.47 15.50 -3.11
N CYS A 119 16.31 15.01 -2.68
CA CYS A 119 16.13 13.62 -2.31
C CYS A 119 16.27 12.71 -3.54
N PRO A 120 16.94 11.56 -3.43
CA PRO A 120 17.00 10.58 -4.51
C PRO A 120 15.62 10.10 -4.97
N TRP A 121 15.49 9.75 -6.24
CA TRP A 121 14.21 9.34 -6.85
C TRP A 121 13.54 8.16 -6.13
N ASN A 122 14.30 7.25 -5.55
CA ASN A 122 13.80 6.05 -4.87
C ASN A 122 13.12 6.34 -3.51
N TYR A 123 13.24 7.57 -2.98
CA TYR A 123 12.44 8.06 -1.85
C TYR A 123 11.11 8.68 -2.26
N HIS A 124 10.71 8.58 -3.52
CA HIS A 124 9.48 9.17 -4.00
C HIS A 124 8.44 8.09 -4.30
N MET A 125 7.20 8.37 -3.92
CA MET A 125 6.07 7.49 -4.12
C MET A 125 4.96 8.28 -4.80
N HIS A 126 4.38 7.69 -5.84
CA HIS A 126 3.19 8.26 -6.49
C HIS A 126 1.95 7.68 -5.80
N ILE A 127 1.21 8.50 -5.07
CA ILE A 127 0.06 8.06 -4.26
C ILE A 127 -1.26 8.49 -4.88
N SER A 128 -2.26 7.61 -4.81
CA SER A 128 -3.63 7.90 -5.23
C SER A 128 -4.61 8.04 -4.05
N TYR A 129 -4.20 7.65 -2.85
CA TYR A 129 -4.95 7.79 -1.60
C TYR A 129 -4.02 8.08 -0.42
N ARG A 130 -4.60 8.59 0.66
CA ARG A 130 -3.98 8.63 1.99
C ARG A 130 -4.60 7.57 2.87
N THR A 131 -3.80 7.01 3.77
CA THR A 131 -4.27 6.05 4.77
C THR A 131 -4.28 6.74 6.12
N LYS A 132 -5.40 6.65 6.83
CA LYS A 132 -5.60 7.09 8.20
C LYS A 132 -5.89 5.89 9.08
N GLN A 133 -5.61 6.04 10.37
CA GLN A 133 -5.91 5.05 11.39
C GLN A 133 -6.97 5.65 12.30
N GLU A 134 -8.02 4.90 12.55
CA GLU A 134 -9.07 5.25 13.51
C GLU A 134 -9.21 4.12 14.54
N VAL A 135 -9.25 4.47 15.82
CA VAL A 135 -9.50 3.49 16.88
C VAL A 135 -10.98 3.47 17.19
N HIS A 136 -11.55 2.27 17.13
CA HIS A 136 -12.92 2.00 17.51
C HIS A 136 -12.95 1.08 18.72
N TYR A 137 -14.02 1.18 19.51
CA TYR A 137 -14.21 0.39 20.71
C TYR A 137 -15.46 -0.47 20.54
N GLU A 138 -15.26 -1.78 20.48
CA GLU A 138 -16.35 -2.75 20.36
C GLU A 138 -16.81 -3.20 21.75
N VAL A 139 -18.10 -3.08 22.04
CA VAL A 139 -18.68 -3.46 23.33
C VAL A 139 -19.01 -4.95 23.34
N ILE A 140 -18.44 -5.73 24.25
CA ILE A 140 -18.71 -7.17 24.43
C ILE A 140 -20.01 -7.42 25.25
N LYS A 141 -20.84 -6.40 25.50
CA LYS A 141 -22.05 -6.53 26.34
C LYS A 141 -23.08 -7.41 25.63
N GLY A 142 -23.39 -8.56 26.21
CA GLY A 142 -24.55 -9.38 25.81
C GLY A 142 -24.42 -10.88 25.98
N GLN A 143 -23.22 -11.43 26.19
CA GLN A 143 -23.05 -12.88 26.40
C GLN A 143 -22.74 -13.16 27.87
N VAL A 144 -23.76 -13.57 28.63
CA VAL A 144 -23.60 -14.06 30.00
C VAL A 144 -22.51 -15.16 30.00
N GLY A 145 -21.42 -14.95 30.73
CA GLY A 145 -20.31 -15.91 30.87
C GLY A 145 -19.08 -15.70 29.99
N VAL A 146 -19.01 -14.62 29.19
CA VAL A 146 -17.79 -14.30 28.42
C VAL A 146 -16.81 -13.48 29.25
N ASP A 147 -15.64 -14.05 29.48
CA ASP A 147 -14.48 -13.39 30.08
C ASP A 147 -13.80 -12.48 29.05
N PRO A 148 -13.79 -11.14 29.24
CA PRO A 148 -13.15 -10.20 28.33
C PRO A 148 -11.68 -10.55 28.05
N GLY A 149 -10.95 -11.07 29.04
CA GLY A 149 -9.56 -11.50 28.88
C GLY A 149 -9.42 -12.66 27.89
N ARG A 150 -10.34 -13.63 27.91
CA ARG A 150 -10.35 -14.74 26.95
C ARG A 150 -10.64 -14.26 25.52
N GLU A 151 -11.56 -13.33 25.35
CA GLU A 151 -11.89 -12.81 24.02
C GLU A 151 -10.73 -12.00 23.42
N LEU A 152 -10.01 -11.20 24.24
CA LEU A 152 -8.77 -10.55 23.80
C LEU A 152 -7.74 -11.57 23.28
N VAL A 153 -7.46 -12.63 24.06
CA VAL A 153 -6.49 -13.67 23.68
C VAL A 153 -6.91 -14.37 22.39
N LYS A 154 -8.20 -14.69 22.24
CA LYS A 154 -8.76 -15.32 21.04
C LYS A 154 -8.61 -14.40 19.83
N ARG A 155 -8.92 -13.10 19.96
CA ARG A 155 -8.76 -12.10 18.90
C ARG A 155 -7.29 -11.94 18.49
N MET A 156 -6.37 -11.86 19.46
CA MET A 156 -4.93 -11.82 19.20
C MET A 156 -4.44 -13.05 18.44
N LYS A 157 -4.95 -14.25 18.80
CA LYS A 157 -4.61 -15.49 18.10
C LYS A 157 -5.06 -15.46 16.64
N ALA A 158 -6.33 -15.11 16.40
CA ALA A 158 -6.88 -15.02 15.04
C ALA A 158 -6.13 -13.99 14.18
N LEU A 159 -5.76 -12.84 14.76
CA LEU A 159 -4.96 -11.82 14.09
C LEU A 159 -3.57 -12.34 13.69
N ARG A 160 -2.90 -13.10 14.57
CA ARG A 160 -1.60 -13.72 14.27
C ARG A 160 -1.71 -14.78 13.17
N GLU A 161 -2.73 -15.62 13.21
CA GLU A 161 -3.00 -16.64 12.19
C GLU A 161 -3.27 -16.00 10.81
N GLU A 162 -4.06 -14.92 10.77
CA GLU A 162 -4.29 -14.15 9.54
C GLU A 162 -2.99 -13.52 9.02
N GLN A 163 -2.18 -12.93 9.90
CA GLN A 163 -0.91 -12.31 9.52
C GLN A 163 0.10 -13.32 8.95
N GLU A 164 0.21 -14.51 9.55
CA GLU A 164 1.02 -15.61 9.01
C GLU A 164 0.54 -16.04 7.62
N THR A 165 -0.79 -16.07 7.42
CA THR A 165 -1.40 -16.37 6.13
C THR A 165 -1.05 -15.31 5.09
N LEU A 166 -1.14 -14.01 5.42
CA LEU A 166 -0.73 -12.91 4.54
C LEU A 166 0.72 -13.07 4.08
N ILE A 167 1.65 -13.33 5.01
CA ILE A 167 3.09 -13.50 4.70
C ILE A 167 3.33 -14.75 3.84
N LYS A 168 2.64 -15.85 4.13
CA LYS A 168 2.74 -17.08 3.33
C LYS A 168 2.27 -16.85 1.90
N ILE A 169 1.07 -16.28 1.72
CA ILE A 169 0.52 -15.98 0.40
C ILE A 169 1.47 -15.04 -0.36
N SER A 170 1.96 -13.99 0.30
CA SER A 170 2.91 -13.02 -0.29
C SER A 170 4.17 -13.69 -0.84
N ALA A 171 4.77 -14.62 -0.10
CA ALA A 171 5.97 -15.33 -0.53
C ALA A 171 5.69 -16.22 -1.75
N VAL A 172 4.58 -16.97 -1.74
CA VAL A 172 4.18 -17.83 -2.86
C VAL A 172 3.92 -17.01 -4.13
N LEU A 173 3.19 -15.90 -4.01
CA LEU A 173 2.89 -14.99 -5.11
C LEU A 173 4.16 -14.41 -5.73
N ILE A 174 5.15 -14.06 -4.91
CA ILE A 174 6.41 -13.51 -5.38
C ILE A 174 7.29 -14.57 -6.03
N GLN A 175 7.34 -15.78 -5.48
CA GLN A 175 8.05 -16.88 -6.11
C GLN A 175 7.44 -17.23 -7.47
N PHE A 176 6.11 -17.23 -7.59
CA PHE A 176 5.42 -17.39 -8.88
C PHE A 176 5.84 -16.31 -9.88
N LEU A 177 5.81 -15.03 -9.48
CA LEU A 177 6.21 -13.93 -10.34
C LEU A 177 7.67 -14.05 -10.78
N LYS A 178 8.57 -14.38 -9.86
CA LYS A 178 10.00 -14.53 -10.13
C LYS A 178 10.27 -15.65 -11.12
N THR A 179 9.65 -16.82 -10.95
CA THR A 179 9.82 -17.98 -11.86
C THR A 179 9.25 -17.72 -13.25
N ASN A 180 8.24 -16.85 -13.38
CA ASN A 180 7.58 -16.54 -14.65
C ASN A 180 8.02 -15.18 -15.24
N SER A 181 9.00 -14.49 -14.65
CA SER A 181 9.44 -13.19 -15.14
C SER A 181 10.45 -13.36 -16.27
N ILE A 182 10.22 -12.68 -17.40
CA ILE A 182 11.15 -12.62 -18.53
C ILE A 182 12.25 -11.57 -18.28
N THR A 183 11.98 -10.58 -17.44
CA THR A 183 12.88 -9.46 -17.14
C THR A 183 13.42 -9.54 -15.73
N ALA A 184 14.39 -8.68 -15.40
CA ALA A 184 14.81 -8.48 -14.01
C ALA A 184 13.58 -8.22 -13.12
N PHE A 185 13.47 -8.98 -12.05
CA PHE A 185 12.32 -8.97 -11.14
C PHE A 185 12.66 -8.16 -9.90
N ASN A 186 11.93 -7.05 -9.69
CA ASN A 186 11.94 -6.32 -8.43
C ASN A 186 10.82 -6.88 -7.55
N ASP A 187 11.12 -7.11 -6.27
CA ASP A 187 10.17 -7.59 -5.28
C ASP A 187 9.45 -6.40 -4.60
N PRO A 188 8.20 -6.09 -4.98
CA PRO A 188 7.50 -4.97 -4.37
C PRO A 188 7.12 -5.23 -2.90
N PHE A 189 7.08 -6.49 -2.44
CA PHE A 189 6.76 -6.78 -1.04
C PHE A 189 7.95 -6.43 -0.15
N ILE A 190 9.18 -6.79 -0.54
CA ILE A 190 10.35 -6.40 0.26
C ILE A 190 10.54 -4.88 0.29
N ASP A 191 10.24 -4.19 -0.82
CA ASP A 191 10.28 -2.72 -0.90
C ASP A 191 9.31 -2.07 0.10
N TYR A 192 8.06 -2.53 0.14
CA TYR A 192 7.06 -2.03 1.09
C TYR A 192 7.34 -2.41 2.55
N MET A 193 7.84 -3.63 2.80
CA MET A 193 8.26 -4.03 4.15
C MET A 193 9.39 -3.13 4.66
N ASN A 194 10.40 -2.88 3.83
CA ASN A 194 11.49 -1.97 4.17
C ASN A 194 10.97 -0.56 4.45
N TYR A 195 10.06 -0.07 3.61
CA TYR A 195 9.43 1.22 3.79
C TYR A 195 8.71 1.33 5.13
N PHE A 196 7.86 0.36 5.50
CA PHE A 196 7.14 0.40 6.78
C PHE A 196 8.07 0.28 7.99
N VAL A 197 9.10 -0.58 7.93
CA VAL A 197 10.11 -0.66 8.99
C VAL A 197 10.85 0.67 9.14
N ASN A 198 11.25 1.30 8.03
CA ASN A 198 11.94 2.60 8.07
C ASN A 198 11.03 3.72 8.60
N GLU A 199 9.75 3.71 8.24
CA GLU A 199 8.76 4.66 8.77
C GLU A 199 8.63 4.53 10.30
N GLU A 200 8.52 3.31 10.82
CA GLU A 200 8.47 3.09 12.27
C GLU A 200 9.80 3.41 12.96
N ARG A 201 10.96 3.12 12.35
CA ARG A 201 12.27 3.53 12.90
C ARG A 201 12.40 5.05 12.98
N LEU A 202 11.90 5.77 11.97
CA LEU A 202 11.89 7.23 11.97
C LEU A 202 11.04 7.78 13.12
N LYS A 203 9.81 7.28 13.26
CA LYS A 203 8.94 7.62 14.40
C LYS A 203 9.61 7.34 15.74
N HIS A 204 10.23 6.17 15.88
CA HIS A 204 10.95 5.78 17.10
C HIS A 204 12.08 6.78 17.42
N SER A 205 12.89 7.16 16.43
CA SER A 205 13.97 8.14 16.59
C SER A 205 13.46 9.55 16.98
N MET A 206 12.19 9.83 16.72
CA MET A 206 11.50 11.06 17.09
C MET A 206 10.74 10.95 18.42
N GLY A 207 10.91 9.86 19.16
CA GLY A 207 10.35 9.65 20.49
C GLY A 207 9.02 8.89 20.54
N ALA A 208 8.60 8.26 19.44
CA ALA A 208 7.40 7.42 19.43
C ALA A 208 7.58 6.15 20.26
N ASN A 209 6.53 5.78 21.01
CA ASN A 209 6.50 4.51 21.75
C ASN A 209 5.94 3.37 20.88
N ASN A 210 6.66 3.04 19.81
CA ASN A 210 6.23 2.10 18.78
C ASN A 210 7.08 0.82 18.68
N GLN A 211 7.88 0.52 19.72
CA GLN A 211 8.82 -0.61 19.71
C GLN A 211 8.13 -1.96 19.40
N TYR A 212 6.92 -2.18 19.93
CA TYR A 212 6.15 -3.39 19.67
C TYR A 212 5.86 -3.57 18.18
N VAL A 213 5.37 -2.50 17.52
CA VAL A 213 5.03 -2.51 16.09
C VAL A 213 6.28 -2.67 15.26
N LEU A 214 7.36 -1.95 15.58
CA LEU A 214 8.64 -2.05 14.89
C LEU A 214 9.20 -3.48 14.95
N ASN A 215 9.28 -4.08 16.14
CA ASN A 215 9.73 -5.46 16.32
C ASN A 215 8.85 -6.46 15.55
N GLY A 216 7.54 -6.24 15.58
CA GLY A 216 6.58 -7.05 14.83
C GLY A 216 6.82 -7.01 13.32
N LEU A 217 7.03 -5.82 12.76
CA LEU A 217 7.34 -5.64 11.34
C LEU A 217 8.68 -6.25 10.93
N GLU A 218 9.72 -6.11 11.76
CA GLU A 218 11.03 -6.73 11.52
C GLU A 218 10.94 -8.26 11.53
N LYS A 219 10.19 -8.82 12.49
CA LYS A 219 9.92 -10.27 12.54
C LYS A 219 9.17 -10.74 11.29
N LEU A 220 8.15 -10.01 10.84
CA LEU A 220 7.40 -10.34 9.62
C LEU A 220 8.29 -10.34 8.38
N LYS A 221 9.16 -9.33 8.26
CA LYS A 221 10.15 -9.27 7.19
C LYS A 221 11.10 -10.48 7.24
N GLY A 222 11.57 -10.86 8.42
CA GLY A 222 12.40 -12.05 8.60
C GLY A 222 11.68 -13.34 8.16
N LEU A 223 10.43 -13.52 8.58
CA LEU A 223 9.60 -14.66 8.20
C LEU A 223 9.34 -14.71 6.69
N TYR A 224 9.10 -13.57 6.06
CA TYR A 224 8.93 -13.46 4.62
C TYR A 224 10.19 -13.90 3.87
N LEU A 225 11.35 -13.35 4.25
CA LEU A 225 12.63 -13.72 3.64
C LEU A 225 12.96 -15.20 3.83
N GLN A 226 12.66 -15.76 5.00
CA GLN A 226 12.81 -17.20 5.26
C GLN A 226 11.92 -18.03 4.32
N LYS A 227 10.65 -17.65 4.13
CA LYS A 227 9.74 -18.36 3.23
C LYS A 227 10.18 -18.30 1.77
N LEU A 228 10.84 -17.23 1.34
CA LEU A 228 11.41 -17.13 -0.01
C LEU A 228 12.59 -18.08 -0.25
N GLN A 229 13.25 -18.58 0.81
CA GLN A 229 14.32 -19.57 0.67
C GLN A 229 13.77 -20.99 0.41
N SER A 230 12.52 -21.25 0.77
CA SER A 230 11.84 -22.50 0.45
C SER A 230 11.48 -22.54 -1.04
N PRO A 231 11.98 -23.51 -1.82
CA PRO A 231 11.59 -23.63 -3.22
C PRO A 231 10.09 -23.93 -3.32
N MET A 232 9.34 -23.02 -3.94
CA MET A 232 7.92 -23.17 -4.23
C MET A 232 7.71 -23.06 -5.75
N ASN A 233 6.97 -23.99 -6.34
CA ASN A 233 6.58 -23.94 -7.75
C ASN A 233 5.04 -23.94 -7.86
N PRO A 234 4.38 -22.85 -7.45
CA PRO A 234 2.93 -22.78 -7.50
C PRO A 234 2.43 -22.76 -8.95
N SER A 235 1.37 -23.51 -9.21
CA SER A 235 0.63 -23.51 -10.47
C SER A 235 -0.24 -22.25 -10.61
N LYS A 236 -0.70 -21.92 -11.81
CA LYS A 236 -1.66 -20.80 -12.01
C LYS A 236 -2.96 -20.99 -11.22
N LYS A 237 -3.43 -22.23 -11.06
CA LYS A 237 -4.63 -22.55 -10.28
C LYS A 237 -4.38 -22.23 -8.80
N ASP A 238 -3.21 -22.61 -8.29
CA ASP A 238 -2.80 -22.32 -6.92
C ASP A 238 -2.82 -20.81 -6.66
N ILE A 239 -2.40 -19.99 -7.63
CA ILE A 239 -2.47 -18.53 -7.51
C ILE A 239 -3.92 -18.03 -7.38
N SER A 240 -4.85 -18.56 -8.17
CA SER A 240 -6.26 -18.17 -8.09
C SER A 240 -6.85 -18.51 -6.71
N ASP A 241 -6.60 -19.72 -6.22
CA ASP A 241 -7.10 -20.20 -4.93
C ASP A 241 -6.49 -19.38 -3.77
N LEU A 242 -5.23 -18.97 -3.89
CA LEU A 242 -4.58 -18.09 -2.91
C LEU A 242 -5.15 -16.67 -2.91
N LEU A 243 -5.52 -16.13 -4.08
CA LEU A 243 -6.18 -14.83 -4.16
C LEU A 243 -7.59 -14.87 -3.56
N GLU A 244 -8.33 -15.94 -3.78
CA GLU A 244 -9.63 -16.15 -3.14
C GLU A 244 -9.48 -16.25 -1.62
N THR A 245 -8.51 -17.03 -1.15
CA THR A 245 -8.16 -17.11 0.28
C THR A 245 -7.84 -15.73 0.84
N LEU A 246 -7.03 -14.93 0.14
CA LEU A 246 -6.63 -13.58 0.54
C LEU A 246 -7.83 -12.65 0.72
N TYR A 247 -8.80 -12.70 -0.22
CA TYR A 247 -9.97 -11.84 -0.17
C TYR A 247 -11.04 -12.29 0.84
N ASN A 248 -10.97 -13.54 1.30
CA ASN A 248 -11.87 -14.11 2.29
C ASN A 248 -11.28 -14.14 3.71
N LEU A 249 -10.13 -13.49 3.94
CA LEU A 249 -9.56 -13.33 5.28
C LEU A 249 -10.51 -12.56 6.20
N LEU A 250 -10.57 -12.99 7.45
CA LEU A 250 -11.58 -12.59 8.43
C LEU A 250 -11.56 -11.08 8.73
N PHE A 251 -10.38 -10.50 8.91
CA PHE A 251 -10.26 -9.10 9.33
C PHE A 251 -9.97 -8.16 8.16
N ASN A 252 -9.07 -8.54 7.26
CA ASN A 252 -8.58 -7.63 6.22
C ASN A 252 -8.95 -8.03 4.79
N GLY A 253 -9.60 -9.18 4.58
CA GLY A 253 -9.85 -9.72 3.24
C GLY A 253 -10.69 -8.81 2.34
N SER A 254 -11.82 -8.31 2.86
CA SER A 254 -12.71 -7.37 2.17
C SER A 254 -11.97 -6.07 1.83
N SER A 255 -11.27 -5.49 2.81
CA SER A 255 -10.49 -4.27 2.61
C SER A 255 -9.45 -4.45 1.51
N ILE A 256 -8.68 -5.54 1.52
CA ILE A 256 -7.67 -5.83 0.48
C ILE A 256 -8.34 -5.92 -0.90
N LYS A 257 -9.48 -6.63 -1.00
CA LYS A 257 -10.22 -6.77 -2.27
C LYS A 257 -10.67 -5.42 -2.82
N ASP A 258 -11.25 -4.57 -1.98
CA ASP A 258 -11.76 -3.27 -2.38
C ASP A 258 -10.64 -2.34 -2.87
N GLN A 259 -9.48 -2.41 -2.25
CA GLN A 259 -8.31 -1.64 -2.67
C GLN A 259 -7.79 -2.06 -4.03
N VAL A 260 -7.66 -3.37 -4.26
CA VAL A 260 -7.21 -3.89 -5.55
C VAL A 260 -8.19 -3.49 -6.65
N ASN A 261 -9.49 -3.54 -6.38
CA ASN A 261 -10.51 -3.09 -7.32
C ASN A 261 -10.43 -1.58 -7.59
N SER A 262 -10.20 -0.77 -6.54
CA SER A 262 -10.01 0.68 -6.69
C SER A 262 -8.79 1.02 -7.56
N ILE A 263 -7.65 0.37 -7.33
CA ILE A 263 -6.42 0.54 -8.13
C ILE A 263 -6.70 0.18 -9.60
N LYS A 264 -7.37 -0.96 -9.86
CA LYS A 264 -7.75 -1.38 -11.21
C LYS A 264 -8.65 -0.35 -11.89
N ASN A 265 -9.65 0.17 -11.18
CA ASN A 265 -10.58 1.16 -11.73
C ASN A 265 -9.89 2.48 -12.08
N ILE A 266 -8.92 2.92 -11.27
CA ILE A 266 -8.11 4.12 -11.58
C ILE A 266 -7.30 3.88 -12.85
N GLN A 267 -6.64 2.73 -12.97
CA GLN A 267 -5.86 2.39 -14.16
C GLN A 267 -6.71 2.34 -15.43
N VAL A 268 -7.91 1.75 -15.36
CA VAL A 268 -8.85 1.72 -16.49
C VAL A 268 -9.24 3.12 -16.93
N LYS A 269 -9.63 4.00 -15.99
CA LYS A 269 -9.99 5.40 -16.30
C LYS A 269 -8.84 6.18 -16.94
N GLU A 270 -7.60 5.90 -16.54
CA GLU A 270 -6.42 6.54 -17.13
C GLU A 270 -6.14 6.04 -18.54
N ILE A 271 -6.29 4.74 -18.79
CA ILE A 271 -6.19 4.16 -20.14
C ILE A 271 -7.23 4.82 -21.05
N GLU A 272 -8.50 4.87 -20.63
CA GLU A 272 -9.58 5.52 -21.39
C GLU A 272 -9.28 7.01 -21.68
N LYS A 273 -8.73 7.73 -20.69
CA LYS A 273 -8.34 9.14 -20.87
C LYS A 273 -7.18 9.28 -21.85
N ASN A 274 -6.18 8.41 -21.77
CA ASN A 274 -5.03 8.42 -22.67
C ASN A 274 -5.44 8.06 -24.10
N GLU A 275 -6.33 7.07 -24.28
CA GLU A 275 -6.90 6.73 -25.58
C GLU A 275 -7.61 7.94 -26.20
N LYS A 276 -8.49 8.61 -25.44
CA LYS A 276 -9.16 9.84 -25.89
C LYS A 276 -8.19 10.93 -26.33
N LEU A 277 -7.08 11.11 -25.60
CA LEU A 277 -6.02 12.06 -25.97
C LEU A 277 -5.30 11.65 -27.26
N ILE A 278 -4.99 10.36 -27.44
CA ILE A 278 -4.36 9.85 -28.67
C ILE A 278 -5.29 10.07 -29.87
N TYR A 279 -6.57 9.73 -29.74
CA TYR A 279 -7.56 9.96 -30.80
C TYR A 279 -7.71 11.46 -31.13
N ALA A 280 -7.70 12.33 -30.12
CA ALA A 280 -7.76 13.78 -30.32
C ALA A 280 -6.52 14.35 -31.01
N HIS A 281 -5.33 13.77 -30.79
CA HIS A 281 -4.09 14.19 -31.47
C HIS A 281 -3.96 13.62 -32.89
N GLN A 282 -4.61 12.50 -33.21
CA GLN A 282 -4.62 11.91 -34.57
C GLN A 282 -5.65 12.55 -35.51
N GLN A 283 -6.70 13.18 -34.98
CA GLN A 283 -7.70 13.92 -35.75
C GLN A 283 -7.09 15.06 -36.60
N PRO A 284 -6.28 15.99 -36.04
CA PRO A 284 -5.69 17.06 -36.84
C PRO A 284 -4.69 16.57 -37.90
N GLU A 285 -3.95 15.48 -37.66
CA GLU A 285 -3.10 14.89 -38.70
C GLU A 285 -3.91 14.30 -39.86
N LYS A 286 -5.05 13.65 -39.57
CA LYS A 286 -5.95 13.13 -40.61
C LYS A 286 -6.57 14.26 -41.42
N ASP A 287 -7.01 15.34 -40.78
CA ASP A 287 -7.58 16.49 -41.47
C ASP A 287 -6.55 17.20 -42.34
N ILE A 288 -5.29 17.31 -41.88
CA ILE A 288 -4.20 17.89 -42.68
C ILE A 288 -3.86 17.00 -43.88
N ILE A 289 -3.84 15.68 -43.72
CA ILE A 289 -3.57 14.72 -44.81
C ILE A 289 -4.72 14.73 -45.83
N VAL A 290 -5.97 14.72 -45.38
CA VAL A 290 -7.16 14.80 -46.26
C VAL A 290 -7.18 16.14 -47.00
N THR A 291 -6.87 17.25 -46.33
CA THR A 291 -6.79 18.58 -46.97
C THR A 291 -5.69 18.63 -48.03
N LYS A 292 -4.50 18.08 -47.74
CA LYS A 292 -3.38 18.00 -48.70
C LYS A 292 -3.69 17.09 -49.88
N LEU A 293 -4.31 15.94 -49.65
CA LEU A 293 -4.75 15.04 -50.72
C LEU A 293 -5.79 15.70 -51.61
N ASN A 294 -6.81 16.34 -51.05
CA ASN A 294 -7.84 17.04 -51.81
C ASN A 294 -7.26 18.18 -52.66
N ALA A 295 -6.28 18.93 -52.13
CA ALA A 295 -5.57 19.96 -52.90
C ALA A 295 -4.76 19.38 -54.07
N LEU A 296 -4.11 18.21 -53.88
CA LEU A 296 -3.38 17.52 -54.95
C LEU A 296 -4.32 17.01 -56.05
N PHE A 297 -5.48 16.45 -55.70
CA PHE A 297 -6.48 15.98 -56.67
C PHE A 297 -7.26 17.11 -57.36
N SER A 298 -7.28 18.31 -56.78
CA SER A 298 -7.90 19.50 -57.38
C SER A 298 -6.98 20.15 -58.42
N ASN A 299 -5.65 20.08 -58.23
CA ASN A 299 -4.66 20.61 -59.15
C ASN A 299 -4.33 19.68 -60.34
N SER A 300 -4.79 18.43 -60.32
CA SER A 300 -4.58 17.46 -61.41
C SER A 300 -5.75 17.40 -62.42
N ARG A 301 -6.73 18.31 -62.32
CA ARG A 301 -7.91 18.40 -63.20
C ARG A 301 -7.98 19.70 -64.03
N ASN A 302 -6.87 20.42 -64.14
CA ASN A 302 -6.70 21.53 -65.10
C ASN A 302 -5.68 21.12 -66.17
#